data_AF-A0A847ER60-F1
#
_entry.id   AF-A0A847ER60-F1
#
_cell.length_a   1.000
_cell.length_b   1.000
_cell.length_c   1.000
_cell.angle_alpha   90.00
_cell.angle_beta   90.00
_cell.angle_gamma   90.00
#
_symmetry.space_group_name_H-M   'P 1'
#
loop_
_entity.id
_entity.type
_entity.pdbx_description
1 polymer ?
#
loop_
_entity_poly.entity_id
_entity_poly.type
_entity_poly.pdbx_seq_one_letter_code
_entity_poly.pdbx_strand_id
1 'polypeptide(L)'
;ERVRAIRRVAVALGRRPESAPRDLLDGLADRAGASGDCWVGRISTLLEGRTPPVSVPPWGEWATFGDARARCEGEWVTLPSAPEDVVVAAAWWATRMGARSVQVRGDSAPEGFTRV
;
A
#
# COMPACT_ATOMS: atom_id res chain seq x y z
N GLU A 1 12.28 29.45 22.17
CA GLU A 1 11.01 29.64 21.43
C GLU A 1 10.12 28.42 21.65
N ARG A 2 8.88 28.57 22.12
CA ARG A 2 8.00 27.45 22.53
C ARG A 2 6.81 27.39 21.57
N VAL A 3 6.85 26.47 20.61
CA VAL A 3 5.78 26.27 19.63
C VAL A 3 4.57 25.63 20.33
N ARG A 4 3.43 26.33 20.34
CA ARG A 4 2.13 25.77 20.77
C ARG A 4 1.40 25.25 19.54
N ALA A 5 1.18 23.95 19.46
CA ALA A 5 0.35 23.34 18.41
C ALA A 5 -1.12 23.74 18.63
N ILE A 6 -1.70 24.46 17.66
CA ILE A 6 -3.04 25.09 17.79
C ILE A 6 -4.18 24.20 17.25
N ARG A 7 -3.90 23.13 16.50
CA ARG A 7 -4.94 22.20 16.02
C ARG A 7 -4.32 20.89 15.54
N ARG A 8 -4.85 19.73 15.97
CA ARG A 8 -4.59 18.46 15.28
C ARG A 8 -5.33 18.50 13.95
N VAL A 9 -4.60 18.73 12.87
CA VAL A 9 -5.12 18.52 11.51
C VAL A 9 -5.16 17.01 11.30
N ALA A 10 -6.33 16.45 10.97
CA ALA A 10 -6.42 15.04 10.60
C ALA A 10 -5.49 14.80 9.40
N VAL A 11 -4.69 13.73 9.43
CA VAL A 11 -3.79 13.37 8.33
C VAL A 11 -4.60 13.34 7.03
N ALA A 12 -4.13 14.02 5.99
CA ALA A 12 -4.80 13.99 4.69
C ALA A 12 -4.85 12.53 4.20
N LEU A 13 -6.03 11.91 4.24
CA LEU A 13 -6.24 10.48 3.97
C LEU A 13 -6.06 10.07 2.49
N GLY A 14 -5.69 11.02 1.63
CA GLY A 14 -5.59 10.82 0.19
C GLY A 14 -6.94 10.56 -0.48
N ARG A 15 -6.90 10.14 -1.74
CA ARG A 15 -8.08 9.65 -2.47
C ARG A 15 -8.56 8.32 -1.86
N ARG A 16 -9.84 8.04 -1.99
CA ARG A 16 -10.40 6.71 -1.66
C ARG A 16 -9.87 5.69 -2.69
N PRO A 17 -9.12 4.65 -2.26
CA PRO A 17 -8.55 3.68 -3.20
C PRO A 17 -9.58 3.08 -4.15
N GLU A 18 -10.79 2.81 -3.64
CA GLU A 18 -11.92 2.23 -4.38
C GLU A 18 -12.52 3.16 -5.45
N SER A 19 -12.17 4.45 -5.43
CA SER A 19 -12.58 5.43 -6.44
C SER A 19 -11.51 5.68 -7.50
N ALA A 20 -10.39 4.94 -7.46
CA ALA A 20 -9.33 5.08 -8.44
C ALA A 20 -9.80 4.60 -9.83
N PRO A 21 -9.45 5.31 -10.92
CA PRO A 21 -9.77 4.86 -12.27
C PRO A 21 -9.20 3.48 -12.55
N ARG A 22 -10.00 2.60 -13.17
CA ARG A 22 -9.59 1.22 -13.43
C ARG A 22 -8.34 1.13 -14.30
N ASP A 23 -8.25 1.95 -15.34
CA ASP A 23 -7.09 1.99 -16.24
C ASP A 23 -5.80 2.37 -15.51
N LEU A 24 -5.88 3.21 -14.48
CA LEU A 24 -4.74 3.54 -13.63
C LEU A 24 -4.29 2.32 -12.82
N LEU A 25 -5.24 1.59 -12.22
CA LEU A 25 -4.96 0.38 -11.45
C LEU A 25 -4.38 -0.73 -12.34
N ASP A 26 -4.94 -0.95 -13.53
CA ASP A 26 -4.42 -1.95 -14.45
C ASP A 26 -3.02 -1.56 -14.96
N GLY A 27 -2.77 -0.28 -15.26
CA GLY A 27 -1.42 0.18 -15.62
C GLY A 27 -0.39 0.00 -14.50
N LEU A 28 -0.76 0.23 -13.24
CA LEU A 28 0.10 -0.03 -12.08
C LEU A 28 0.41 -1.53 -11.95
N ALA A 29 -0.61 -2.38 -12.11
CA ALA A 29 -0.49 -3.83 -12.08
C ALA A 29 0.46 -4.35 -13.17
N ASP A 30 0.30 -3.87 -14.41
CA ASP A 30 1.16 -4.24 -15.55
C ASP A 30 2.63 -3.88 -15.28
N ARG A 31 2.90 -2.67 -14.77
CA ARG A 31 4.27 -2.25 -14.42
C ARG A 31 4.84 -3.00 -13.22
N ALA A 32 3.99 -3.43 -12.30
CA ALA A 32 4.37 -4.28 -11.17
C ALA A 32 4.55 -5.76 -11.56
N GLY A 33 4.11 -6.15 -12.77
CA GLY A 33 4.07 -7.55 -13.20
C GLY A 33 3.06 -8.39 -12.41
N ALA A 34 1.99 -7.77 -11.89
CA ALA A 34 0.99 -8.42 -11.06
C ALA A 34 -0.34 -8.57 -11.83
N SER A 35 -1.01 -9.71 -11.70
CA SER A 35 -2.20 -10.05 -12.51
C SER A 35 -3.30 -10.70 -11.67
N GLY A 36 -4.49 -10.84 -12.26
CA GLY A 36 -5.68 -11.38 -11.58
C GLY A 36 -6.61 -10.29 -11.04
N ASP A 37 -7.49 -10.67 -10.12
CA ASP A 37 -8.49 -9.78 -9.53
C ASP A 37 -7.84 -8.58 -8.83
N CYS A 38 -8.51 -7.43 -8.88
CA CYS A 38 -7.99 -6.20 -8.32
C CYS A 38 -8.59 -5.93 -6.94
N TRP A 39 -7.73 -5.88 -5.94
CA TRP A 39 -8.11 -5.55 -4.58
C TRP A 39 -7.37 -4.30 -4.14
N VAL A 40 -8.11 -3.31 -3.62
CA VAL A 40 -7.53 -2.05 -3.17
C VAL A 40 -7.85 -1.79 -1.70
N GLY A 41 -6.89 -1.21 -0.99
CA GLY A 41 -7.02 -0.89 0.43
C GLY A 41 -6.21 0.35 0.80
N ARG A 42 -6.60 1.02 1.88
CA ARG A 42 -5.83 2.16 2.42
C ARG A 42 -4.75 1.64 3.36
N ILE A 43 -3.52 2.12 3.20
CA ILE A 43 -2.39 1.73 4.05
C ILE A 43 -2.67 2.07 5.52
N SER A 44 -3.20 3.25 5.82
CA SER A 44 -3.46 3.63 7.22
C SER A 44 -4.49 2.73 7.91
N THR A 45 -5.47 2.21 7.18
CA THR A 45 -6.45 1.24 7.70
C THR A 45 -5.81 -0.12 7.87
N LEU A 46 -5.03 -0.59 6.87
CA LEU A 46 -4.32 -1.86 6.96
C LEU A 46 -3.36 -1.89 8.15
N LEU A 47 -2.66 -0.79 8.43
CA LEU A 47 -1.63 -0.71 9.48
C LEU A 47 -2.18 -0.34 10.86
N GLU A 48 -3.48 -0.05 10.99
CA GLU A 48 -4.07 0.36 12.27
C GLU A 48 -3.90 -0.76 13.33
N GLY A 49 -3.36 -0.39 14.49
CA GLY A 49 -3.09 -1.33 15.59
C GLY A 49 -1.94 -2.31 15.35
N ARG A 50 -1.23 -2.24 14.20
CA ARG A 50 -0.13 -3.15 13.87
C ARG A 50 1.22 -2.60 14.32
N THR A 51 2.09 -3.51 14.75
CA THR A 51 3.48 -3.19 15.06
C THR A 51 4.28 -3.09 13.75
N PRO A 52 5.10 -2.04 13.56
CA PRO A 52 6.01 -1.97 12.42
C PRO A 52 7.04 -3.11 12.48
N PRO A 53 7.43 -3.69 11.32
CA PRO A 53 8.44 -4.73 11.28
C PRO A 53 9.81 -4.19 11.74
N VAL A 54 10.62 -5.07 12.31
CA VAL A 54 11.97 -4.75 12.84
C VAL A 54 12.88 -4.16 11.77
N SER A 55 12.72 -4.64 10.54
CA SER A 55 13.41 -4.11 9.37
C SER A 55 12.46 -4.09 8.18
N VAL A 56 12.64 -3.08 7.34
CA VAL A 56 12.05 -3.03 6.00
C VAL A 56 13.17 -2.93 4.97
N PRO A 57 12.93 -3.36 3.72
CA PRO A 57 13.88 -3.15 2.63
C PRO A 57 14.32 -1.68 2.48
N PRO A 58 15.45 -1.44 1.80
CA PRO A 58 15.90 -0.08 1.47
C PRO A 58 14.85 0.71 0.68
N TRP A 59 15.03 2.04 0.66
CA TRP A 59 14.22 2.91 -0.19
C TRP A 59 14.46 2.62 -1.66
N GLY A 60 13.40 2.55 -2.46
CA GLY A 60 13.50 2.38 -3.91
C GLY A 60 12.13 2.12 -4.55
N GLU A 61 12.09 2.10 -5.88
CA GLU A 61 10.87 1.81 -6.63
C GLU A 61 10.38 0.36 -6.44
N TRP A 62 11.29 -0.55 -6.09
CA TRP A 62 11.02 -1.98 -5.95
C TRP A 62 11.51 -2.50 -4.60
N ALA A 63 10.78 -3.46 -4.06
CA ALA A 63 11.22 -4.29 -2.94
C ALA A 63 10.68 -5.72 -3.08
N THR A 64 11.40 -6.66 -2.48
CA THR A 64 11.04 -8.08 -2.44
C THR A 64 10.74 -8.49 -1.01
N PHE A 65 9.66 -9.24 -0.82
CA PHE A 65 9.17 -9.74 0.46
C PHE A 65 8.87 -11.24 0.29
N GLY A 66 9.85 -12.10 0.57
CA GLY A 66 9.78 -13.52 0.20
C GLY A 66 9.70 -13.67 -1.32
N ASP A 67 8.68 -14.38 -1.80
CA ASP A 67 8.43 -14.59 -3.23
C ASP A 67 7.66 -13.43 -3.87
N ALA A 68 7.08 -12.52 -3.08
CA ALA A 68 6.32 -11.40 -3.58
C ALA A 68 7.25 -10.22 -3.90
N ARG A 69 7.08 -9.64 -5.09
CA ARG A 69 7.74 -8.40 -5.48
C ARG A 69 6.74 -7.25 -5.48
N ALA A 70 7.03 -6.20 -4.72
CA ALA A 70 6.21 -5.01 -4.64
C ALA A 70 6.86 -3.85 -5.40
N ARG A 71 6.04 -3.06 -6.09
CA ARG A 71 6.43 -1.82 -6.76
C ARG A 71 5.74 -0.64 -6.09
N CYS A 72 6.50 0.39 -5.75
CA CYS A 72 5.95 1.65 -5.26
C CYS A 72 5.99 2.70 -6.37
N GLU A 73 4.83 3.32 -6.63
CA GLU A 73 4.68 4.33 -7.66
C GLU A 73 3.64 5.37 -7.25
N GLY A 74 4.08 6.63 -7.09
CA GLY A 74 3.22 7.71 -6.61
C GLY A 74 2.63 7.41 -5.23
N GLU A 75 1.30 7.41 -5.12
CA GLU A 75 0.60 7.10 -3.87
C GLU A 75 0.30 5.61 -3.66
N TRP A 76 0.79 4.73 -4.55
CA TRP A 76 0.44 3.31 -4.59
C TRP A 76 1.64 2.40 -4.30
N VAL A 77 1.37 1.31 -3.60
CA VAL A 77 2.18 0.10 -3.64
C VAL A 77 1.38 -1.03 -4.27
N THR A 78 1.95 -1.70 -5.25
CA THR A 78 1.32 -2.76 -6.03
C THR A 78 2.11 -4.05 -5.91
N LEU A 79 1.43 -5.15 -5.61
CA LEU A 79 2.02 -6.48 -5.45
C LEU A 79 1.02 -7.58 -5.82
N PRO A 80 1.48 -8.80 -6.18
CA PRO A 80 0.61 -9.95 -6.33
C PRO A 80 -0.04 -10.36 -4.99
N SER A 81 -1.07 -11.20 -5.06
CA SER A 81 -1.66 -11.87 -3.89
C SER A 81 -0.57 -12.53 -3.08
N ALA A 82 -0.55 -12.22 -1.79
CA ALA A 82 0.47 -12.65 -0.85
C ALA A 82 -0.15 -12.78 0.54
N PRO A 83 0.50 -13.54 1.45
CA PRO A 83 0.14 -13.57 2.86
C PRO A 83 0.01 -12.16 3.47
N GLU A 84 -0.89 -12.01 4.44
CA GLU A 84 -1.23 -10.72 5.02
C GLU A 84 -0.03 -9.99 5.65
N ASP A 85 0.86 -10.73 6.32
CA ASP A 85 2.10 -10.21 6.89
C ASP A 85 3.04 -9.64 5.83
N VAL A 86 3.08 -10.24 4.63
CA VAL A 86 3.82 -9.74 3.48
C VAL A 86 3.22 -8.43 2.96
N VAL A 87 1.89 -8.37 2.83
CA VAL A 87 1.19 -7.13 2.41
C VAL A 87 1.41 -6.01 3.42
N VAL A 88 1.39 -6.33 4.72
CA VAL A 88 1.69 -5.38 5.81
C VAL A 88 3.13 -4.89 5.75
N ALA A 89 4.11 -5.78 5.55
CA ALA A 89 5.52 -5.41 5.43
C ALA A 89 5.75 -4.50 4.20
N ALA A 90 5.11 -4.81 3.07
CA ALA A 90 5.15 -3.98 1.87
C ALA A 90 4.51 -2.61 2.11
N ALA A 91 3.40 -2.54 2.83
CA ALA A 91 2.75 -1.28 3.19
C ALA A 91 3.65 -0.42 4.09
N TRP A 92 4.28 -0.99 5.12
CA TRP A 92 5.25 -0.27 5.97
C TRP A 92 6.42 0.28 5.17
N TRP A 93 7.03 -0.52 4.31
CA TRP A 93 8.07 -0.06 3.39
C TRP A 93 7.56 1.10 2.51
N ALA A 94 6.36 0.97 1.95
CA ALA A 94 5.80 1.96 1.03
C ALA A 94 5.46 3.30 1.69
N THR A 95 5.07 3.32 2.97
CA THR A 95 4.85 4.59 3.69
C THR A 95 6.08 5.47 3.74
N ARG A 96 7.30 4.89 3.73
CA ARG A 96 8.56 5.66 3.72
C ARG A 96 8.73 6.48 2.44
N MET A 97 7.96 6.16 1.40
CA MET A 97 7.99 6.79 0.08
C MET A 97 6.76 7.67 -0.17
N GLY A 98 5.86 7.77 0.82
CA GLY A 98 4.64 8.54 0.72
C GLY A 98 3.46 7.79 0.09
N ALA A 99 3.55 6.48 -0.11
CA ALA A 99 2.40 5.68 -0.53
C ALA A 99 1.28 5.74 0.52
N ARG A 100 0.04 5.70 0.05
CA ARG A 100 -1.19 5.79 0.86
C ARG A 100 -2.17 4.66 0.58
N SER A 101 -2.04 4.02 -0.58
CA SER A 101 -2.92 2.99 -1.08
C SER A 101 -2.14 1.73 -1.43
N VAL A 102 -2.76 0.57 -1.23
CA VAL A 102 -2.25 -0.74 -1.63
C VAL A 102 -3.14 -1.28 -2.72
N GLN A 103 -2.53 -1.85 -3.74
CA GLN A 103 -3.19 -2.67 -4.75
C GLN A 103 -2.62 -4.09 -4.67
N VAL A 104 -3.48 -5.08 -4.40
CA VAL A 104 -3.15 -6.51 -4.48
C VAL A 104 -3.80 -7.08 -5.73
N ARG A 105 -3.03 -7.86 -6.52
CA ARG A 105 -3.53 -8.53 -7.72
C ARG A 105 -3.48 -10.05 -7.58
N GLY A 106 -4.63 -10.71 -7.71
CA GLY A 106 -4.74 -12.16 -7.61
C GLY A 106 -5.96 -12.61 -6.79
N ASP A 107 -5.93 -13.84 -6.31
CA ASP A 107 -7.14 -14.53 -5.83
C ASP A 107 -7.64 -14.05 -4.46
N SER A 108 -6.79 -13.37 -3.67
CA SER A 108 -7.11 -12.95 -2.31
C SER A 108 -6.39 -11.65 -1.91
N ALA A 109 -6.93 -10.97 -0.90
CA ALA A 109 -6.32 -9.81 -0.28
C ALA A 109 -6.63 -9.78 1.24
N PRO A 110 -5.91 -8.99 2.04
CA PRO A 110 -6.22 -8.81 3.46
C PRO A 110 -7.65 -8.35 3.72
N GLU A 111 -8.14 -8.61 4.93
CA GLU A 111 -9.45 -8.13 5.38
C GLU A 111 -9.56 -6.61 5.24
N GLY A 112 -10.74 -6.13 4.81
CA GLY A 112 -11.01 -4.71 4.60
C GLY A 112 -10.58 -4.16 3.24
N PHE A 113 -9.96 -4.98 2.37
CA PHE A 113 -9.74 -4.61 0.97
C PHE A 113 -11.05 -4.70 0.18
N THR A 114 -11.22 -3.77 -0.77
CA THR A 114 -12.35 -3.76 -1.69
C THR A 114 -11.94 -4.33 -3.04
N ARG A 115 -12.70 -5.29 -3.56
CA ARG A 115 -12.55 -5.75 -4.94
C ARG A 115 -13.14 -4.71 -5.89
N VAL A 116 -12.36 -4.33 -6.90
CA VAL A 116 -12.71 -3.36 -7.94
C VAL A 116 -12.50 -3.93 -9.32
#